data_AF-A0A6L8E2B4-F1
#
_entry.id   AF-A0A6L8E2B4-F1
#
_cell.length_a   1.000
_cell.length_b   1.000
_cell.length_c   1.000
_cell.angle_alpha   90.00
_cell.angle_beta   90.00
_cell.angle_gamma   90.00
#
_symmetry.space_group_name_H-M   'P 1'
#
loop_
_entity.id
_entity.type
_entity.pdbx_description
1 polymer ?
#
loop_
_entity_poly.entity_id
_entity_poly.type
_entity_poly.pdbx_seq_one_letter_code
_entity_poly.pdbx_strand_id
1 'polypeptide(L)'
;MEPEELDKLYREHLMKALRPPVSPHVGARQARLQLIWMETAVGCRINPAAAERTWLWSDLHLEHAGIIGHGDRPHPDVHAMNAMLLGAWRERVADNDTIICLGDVTLREPSARILSKLSRMPGRKLLVAGNHDFLPGQEWPKTYGFDATAPTMVCNTGPPLPLTHEPLETVPAHCVNVHGHIHGPRPELSPGHINVCVERTEYEPVRLSDLIRKLRSGQGR
;
A
#
# COMPACT_ATOMS: atom_id res chain seq x y z
N MET A 1 -28.71 -1.89 1.97
CA MET A 1 -28.07 -1.07 3.02
C MET A 1 -27.56 0.16 2.32
N GLU A 2 -28.05 1.32 2.70
CA GLU A 2 -27.63 2.56 2.06
C GLU A 2 -26.14 2.81 2.35
N PRO A 3 -25.40 3.47 1.45
CA PRO A 3 -23.96 3.66 1.63
C PRO A 3 -23.56 4.39 2.93
N GLU A 4 -24.48 5.17 3.50
CA GLU A 4 -24.32 5.87 4.78
C GLU A 4 -24.52 4.94 5.99
N GLU A 5 -25.43 3.97 5.87
CA GLU A 5 -25.65 2.94 6.90
C GLU A 5 -24.48 1.95 6.94
N LEU A 6 -23.91 1.62 5.78
CA LEU A 6 -22.70 0.80 5.67
C LEU A 6 -21.48 1.53 6.28
N ASP A 7 -21.34 2.85 6.04
CA ASP A 7 -20.28 3.67 6.63
C ASP A 7 -20.40 3.75 8.16
N LYS A 8 -21.62 3.91 8.67
CA LYS A 8 -21.89 3.91 10.11
C LYS A 8 -21.62 2.54 10.74
N LEU A 9 -22.10 1.46 10.13
CA LEU A 9 -21.86 0.09 10.59
C LEU A 9 -20.37 -0.25 10.57
N TYR A 10 -19.66 0.18 9.52
CA TYR A 10 -18.21 0.06 9.35
C TYR A 10 -17.46 0.77 10.47
N ARG A 11 -17.78 2.05 10.75
CA ARG A 11 -17.18 2.80 11.87
C ARG A 11 -17.44 2.13 13.21
N GLU A 12 -18.68 1.73 13.49
CA GLU A 12 -19.03 1.13 14.79
C GLU A 12 -18.40 -0.25 15.01
N HIS A 13 -18.20 -1.05 13.96
CA HIS A 13 -17.59 -2.38 14.07
C HIS A 13 -16.05 -2.35 13.98
N LEU A 14 -15.44 -1.52 13.13
CA LEU A 14 -13.97 -1.38 13.08
C LEU A 14 -13.42 -0.82 14.38
N MET A 15 -14.05 0.23 14.93
CA MET A 15 -13.58 0.88 16.16
C MET A 15 -13.68 -0.05 17.39
N LYS A 16 -14.59 -1.04 17.37
CA LYS A 16 -14.69 -2.06 18.43
C LYS A 16 -13.71 -3.22 18.25
N ALA A 17 -13.40 -3.60 17.01
CA ALA A 17 -12.54 -4.73 16.68
C ALA A 17 -11.04 -4.40 16.73
N LEU A 18 -10.68 -3.13 16.58
CA LEU A 18 -9.30 -2.69 16.39
C LEU A 18 -8.89 -1.77 17.53
N ARG A 19 -8.65 -2.39 18.70
CA ARG A 19 -7.89 -1.74 19.77
C ARG A 19 -6.53 -1.28 19.19
N PRO A 20 -5.92 -0.22 19.75
CA PRO A 20 -4.56 0.18 19.40
C PRO A 20 -3.68 -1.07 19.29
N PRO A 21 -2.88 -1.23 18.21
CA PRO A 21 -1.94 -2.34 18.16
C PRO A 21 -1.07 -2.27 19.40
N VAL A 22 -1.03 -3.37 20.15
CA VAL A 22 -0.17 -3.52 21.34
C VAL A 22 1.24 -3.96 20.90
N SER A 23 1.38 -4.28 19.60
CA SER A 23 2.57 -4.85 18.99
C SER A 23 3.73 -3.85 18.91
N PRO A 24 4.95 -4.25 19.32
CA PRO A 24 6.17 -3.45 19.18
C PRO A 24 6.62 -3.27 17.71
N HIS A 25 5.97 -3.98 16.76
CA HIS A 25 6.29 -3.89 15.34
C HIS A 25 5.64 -2.69 14.66
N VAL A 26 4.48 -2.23 15.15
CA VAL A 26 3.86 -0.99 14.67
C VAL A 26 4.42 0.15 15.49
N GLY A 27 5.32 0.94 14.90
CA GLY A 27 5.91 2.09 15.59
C GLY A 27 4.81 2.95 16.22
N ALA A 28 4.98 3.40 17.47
CA ALA A 28 3.95 4.11 18.24
C ALA A 28 3.31 5.30 17.49
N ARG A 29 4.08 5.90 16.57
CA ARG A 29 3.63 6.97 15.68
C ARG A 29 2.74 6.48 14.53
N GLN A 30 3.08 5.35 13.90
CA GLN A 30 2.28 4.67 12.87
C GLN A 30 0.93 4.21 13.46
N ALA A 31 0.96 3.64 14.67
CA ALA A 31 -0.22 3.22 15.41
C ALA A 31 -1.15 4.40 15.72
N ARG A 32 -0.60 5.54 16.18
CA ARG A 32 -1.36 6.75 16.47
C ARG A 32 -1.98 7.38 15.22
N LEU A 33 -1.27 7.35 14.08
CA LEU A 33 -1.79 7.87 12.81
C LEU A 33 -2.87 6.95 12.22
N GLN A 34 -2.73 5.64 12.36
CA GLN A 34 -3.79 4.68 12.04
C GLN A 34 -5.05 4.97 12.87
N LEU A 35 -4.92 5.18 14.19
CA LEU A 35 -6.03 5.53 15.08
C LEU A 35 -6.70 6.87 14.72
N ILE A 36 -5.94 7.96 14.57
CA ILE A 36 -6.47 9.29 14.21
C ILE A 36 -7.19 9.23 12.84
N TRP A 37 -6.68 8.45 11.90
CA TRP A 37 -7.30 8.31 10.59
C TRP A 37 -8.54 7.41 10.62
N MET A 38 -8.54 6.34 11.41
CA MET A 38 -9.75 5.53 11.63
C MET A 38 -10.91 6.36 12.24
N GLU A 39 -10.58 7.38 13.03
CA GLU A 39 -11.55 8.33 13.58
C GLU A 39 -12.03 9.40 12.57
N THR A 40 -11.25 9.69 11.51
CA THR A 40 -11.45 10.85 10.62
C THR A 40 -11.63 10.50 9.13
N ALA A 41 -11.47 9.25 8.72
CA ALA A 41 -11.46 8.83 7.32
C ALA A 41 -12.83 9.05 6.64
N VAL A 42 -12.93 10.15 5.90
CA VAL A 42 -13.88 10.28 4.80
C VAL A 42 -13.38 9.35 3.68
N GLY A 43 -14.11 8.26 3.45
CA GLY A 43 -13.69 7.20 2.55
C GLY A 43 -13.49 7.67 1.10
N CYS A 44 -12.32 7.38 0.54
CA CYS A 44 -12.12 7.45 -0.91
C CYS A 44 -12.92 6.30 -1.53
N ARG A 45 -14.14 6.59 -1.97
CA ARG A 45 -14.97 5.61 -2.70
C ARG A 45 -14.38 5.41 -4.09
N ILE A 46 -13.53 4.39 -4.23
CA ILE A 46 -13.12 3.92 -5.55
C ILE A 46 -14.28 3.12 -6.14
N ASN A 47 -14.99 3.73 -7.09
CA ASN A 47 -16.01 3.02 -7.86
C ASN A 47 -15.36 1.97 -8.80
N PRO A 48 -16.13 1.01 -9.36
CA PRO A 48 -15.54 -0.03 -10.21
C PRO A 48 -14.77 0.49 -11.42
N ALA A 49 -15.21 1.59 -12.05
CA ALA A 49 -14.51 2.18 -13.18
C ALA A 49 -13.15 2.77 -12.78
N ALA A 50 -13.08 3.37 -11.58
CA ALA A 50 -11.81 3.80 -11.01
C ALA A 50 -10.94 2.60 -10.62
N ALA A 51 -11.51 1.50 -10.11
CA ALA A 51 -10.76 0.29 -9.79
C ALA A 51 -10.11 -0.39 -11.00
N GLU A 52 -10.75 -0.34 -12.18
CA GLU A 52 -10.15 -0.82 -13.42
C GLU A 52 -8.95 0.01 -13.88
N ARG A 53 -8.83 1.26 -13.41
CA ARG A 53 -7.71 2.17 -13.69
C ARG A 53 -6.84 2.45 -12.47
N THR A 54 -6.99 1.64 -11.41
CA THR A 54 -6.19 1.79 -10.18
C THR A 54 -5.26 0.60 -10.04
N TRP A 55 -3.99 0.90 -9.79
CA TRP A 55 -2.93 -0.05 -9.55
C TRP A 55 -2.46 0.06 -8.10
N LEU A 56 -2.13 -1.07 -7.49
CA LEU A 56 -1.54 -1.17 -6.17
C LEU A 56 -0.13 -1.74 -6.30
N TRP A 57 0.81 -1.20 -5.52
CA TRP A 57 2.15 -1.74 -5.41
C TRP A 57 2.78 -1.31 -4.09
N SER A 58 3.91 -1.88 -3.68
CA SER A 58 4.55 -1.52 -2.41
C SER A 58 6.03 -1.88 -2.37
N ASP A 59 6.77 -1.22 -1.47
CA ASP A 59 8.13 -1.56 -1.09
C ASP A 59 9.13 -1.54 -2.26
N LEU A 60 9.05 -0.50 -3.08
CA LEU A 60 9.94 -0.35 -4.24
C LEU A 60 11.40 -0.35 -3.83
N HIS A 61 11.70 0.29 -2.68
CA HIS A 61 13.05 0.38 -2.13
C HIS A 61 14.09 0.80 -3.19
N LEU A 62 13.74 1.80 -3.99
CA LEU A 62 14.65 2.33 -5.00
C LEU A 62 15.95 2.82 -4.32
N GLU A 63 17.09 2.55 -4.95
CA GLU A 63 18.43 2.90 -4.44
C GLU A 63 18.84 2.19 -3.13
N HIS A 64 18.08 1.20 -2.66
CA HIS A 64 18.42 0.41 -1.50
C HIS A 64 19.14 -0.89 -1.90
N ALA A 65 20.46 -0.88 -2.05
CA ALA A 65 21.20 -2.09 -2.45
C ALA A 65 21.01 -3.29 -1.49
N GLY A 66 20.90 -3.02 -0.18
CA GLY A 66 20.71 -4.05 0.85
C GLY A 66 19.39 -4.83 0.75
N ILE A 67 18.35 -4.26 0.14
CA ILE A 67 17.05 -4.95 -0.01
C ILE A 67 17.15 -6.17 -0.91
N ILE A 68 18.12 -6.22 -1.82
CA ILE A 68 18.29 -7.33 -2.75
C ILE A 68 18.55 -8.62 -1.97
N GLY A 69 19.51 -8.59 -1.04
CA GLY A 69 19.78 -9.73 -0.17
C GLY A 69 18.68 -9.95 0.87
N HIS A 70 18.10 -8.88 1.43
CA HIS A 70 17.08 -9.01 2.49
C HIS A 70 15.76 -9.61 1.98
N GLY A 71 15.31 -9.20 0.80
CA GLY A 71 14.06 -9.63 0.18
C GLY A 71 14.22 -10.81 -0.78
N ASP A 72 15.43 -11.34 -0.96
CA ASP A 72 15.74 -12.37 -1.98
C ASP A 72 15.35 -11.93 -3.40
N ARG A 73 15.69 -10.67 -3.74
CA ARG A 73 15.33 -10.11 -5.05
C ARG A 73 16.30 -10.62 -6.13
N PRO A 74 15.80 -11.10 -7.29
CA PRO A 74 16.63 -11.74 -8.31
C PRO A 74 17.34 -10.72 -9.21
N HIS A 75 18.11 -9.80 -8.60
CA HIS A 75 18.83 -8.76 -9.33
C HIS A 75 20.32 -8.73 -8.94
N PRO A 76 21.21 -8.52 -9.92
CA PRO A 76 22.65 -8.47 -9.65
C PRO A 76 23.06 -7.22 -8.86
N ASP A 77 22.33 -6.11 -9.03
CA ASP A 77 22.61 -4.85 -8.37
C ASP A 77 21.37 -3.93 -8.31
N VAL A 78 21.51 -2.82 -7.59
CA VAL A 78 20.45 -1.82 -7.37
C VAL A 78 20.07 -1.08 -8.65
N HIS A 79 20.96 -0.96 -9.63
CA HIS A 79 20.65 -0.30 -10.90
C HIS A 79 19.75 -1.18 -11.77
N ALA A 80 20.05 -2.48 -11.86
CA ALA A 80 19.22 -3.47 -12.53
C ALA A 80 17.84 -3.57 -11.88
N MET A 81 17.78 -3.64 -10.55
CA MET A 81 16.51 -3.65 -9.80
C MET A 81 15.68 -2.37 -10.07
N ASN A 82 16.28 -1.19 -9.92
CA ASN A 82 15.58 0.08 -10.18
C ASN A 82 15.09 0.17 -11.63
N ALA A 83 15.87 -0.29 -12.61
CA ALA A 83 15.50 -0.26 -14.01
C ALA A 83 14.32 -1.19 -14.31
N MET A 84 14.33 -2.41 -13.74
CA MET A 84 13.24 -3.37 -13.87
C MET A 84 11.95 -2.82 -13.25
N LEU A 85 12.00 -2.36 -11.99
CA LEU A 85 10.81 -1.85 -11.29
C LEU A 85 10.17 -0.66 -12.02
N LEU A 86 10.99 0.30 -12.45
CA LEU A 86 10.50 1.45 -13.22
C LEU A 86 10.08 1.05 -14.65
N GLY A 87 10.62 -0.02 -15.21
CA GLY A 87 10.16 -0.61 -16.46
C GLY A 87 8.74 -1.17 -16.32
N ALA A 88 8.53 -2.05 -15.33
CA ALA A 88 7.25 -2.68 -15.05
C ALA A 88 6.14 -1.65 -14.78
N TRP A 89 6.45 -0.60 -14.02
CA TRP A 89 5.50 0.50 -13.82
C TRP A 89 5.13 1.16 -15.17
N ARG A 90 6.10 1.55 -16.00
CA ARG A 90 5.79 2.18 -17.31
C ARG A 90 5.00 1.29 -18.25
N GLU A 91 5.23 -0.02 -18.20
CA GLU A 91 4.54 -0.98 -19.05
C GLU A 91 3.07 -1.16 -18.65
N ARG A 92 2.78 -1.09 -17.35
CA ARG A 92 1.46 -1.44 -16.80
C ARG A 92 0.55 -0.24 -16.58
N VAL A 93 1.11 0.89 -16.17
CA VAL A 93 0.33 2.07 -15.77
C VAL A 93 0.28 3.08 -16.91
N ALA A 94 -0.91 3.45 -17.35
CA ALA A 94 -1.11 4.50 -18.34
C ALA A 94 -1.19 5.90 -17.68
N ASP A 95 -1.03 6.97 -18.46
CA ASP A 95 -1.05 8.36 -17.95
C ASP A 95 -2.37 8.73 -17.24
N ASN A 96 -3.48 8.12 -17.65
CA ASN A 96 -4.81 8.34 -17.08
C ASN A 96 -5.18 7.33 -15.98
N ASP A 97 -4.26 6.44 -15.59
CA ASP A 97 -4.44 5.55 -14.46
C ASP A 97 -4.06 6.24 -13.14
N THR A 98 -4.38 5.58 -12.02
CA THR A 98 -3.87 5.90 -10.68
C THR A 98 -3.03 4.74 -10.19
N ILE A 99 -1.90 5.02 -9.56
CA ILE A 99 -1.10 4.04 -8.83
C ILE A 99 -0.99 4.47 -7.37
N ILE A 100 -1.33 3.53 -6.48
CA ILE A 100 -1.23 3.69 -5.03
C ILE A 100 -0.06 2.82 -4.56
N CYS A 101 1.03 3.46 -4.13
CA CYS A 101 2.17 2.79 -3.52
C CYS A 101 1.97 2.69 -2.01
N LEU A 102 2.07 1.48 -1.45
CA LEU A 102 1.91 1.22 -0.02
C LEU A 102 3.23 1.30 0.75
N GLY A 103 4.00 2.34 0.46
CA GLY A 103 5.12 2.73 1.30
C GLY A 103 6.48 2.23 0.83
N ASP A 104 7.51 2.70 1.53
CA ASP A 104 8.92 2.36 1.39
C ASP A 104 9.41 2.49 -0.07
N VAL A 105 9.18 3.68 -0.63
CA VAL A 105 9.61 4.01 -2.00
C VAL A 105 11.13 4.02 -2.10
N THR A 106 11.81 4.54 -1.09
CA THR A 106 13.27 4.62 -0.96
C THR A 106 13.66 4.49 0.51
N LEU A 107 14.81 3.86 0.81
CA LEU A 107 15.32 3.76 2.20
C LEU A 107 15.70 5.12 2.79
N ARG A 108 16.23 6.02 1.95
CA ARG A 108 16.73 7.34 2.32
C ARG A 108 16.09 8.40 1.43
N GLU A 109 16.53 9.64 1.55
CA GLU A 109 16.15 10.67 0.57
C GLU A 109 16.60 10.25 -0.84
N PRO A 110 15.69 10.24 -1.84
CA PRO A 110 16.03 9.84 -3.20
C PRO A 110 17.05 10.80 -3.80
N SER A 111 17.93 10.27 -4.63
CA SER A 111 18.74 11.12 -5.48
C SER A 111 17.85 11.95 -6.42
N ALA A 112 18.35 13.12 -6.84
CA ALA A 112 17.68 13.95 -7.84
C ALA A 112 17.34 13.17 -9.13
N ARG A 113 18.17 12.16 -9.46
CA ARG A 113 17.95 11.25 -10.59
C ARG A 113 16.71 10.38 -10.40
N ILE A 114 16.52 9.76 -9.23
CA ILE A 114 15.33 8.95 -8.96
C ILE A 114 14.10 9.82 -8.83
N LEU A 115 14.20 10.96 -8.16
CA LEU A 115 13.09 11.90 -8.05
C LEU A 115 12.61 12.37 -9.44
N SER A 116 13.54 12.71 -10.33
CA SER A 116 13.23 13.08 -11.72
C SER A 116 12.63 11.92 -12.54
N LYS A 117 13.04 10.66 -12.27
CA LYS A 117 12.43 9.50 -12.90
C LYS A 117 10.99 9.31 -12.41
N LEU A 118 10.77 9.30 -11.09
CA LEU A 118 9.46 9.13 -10.46
C LEU A 118 8.45 10.19 -10.91
N SER A 119 8.87 11.46 -10.99
CA SER A 119 7.98 12.54 -11.44
C SER A 119 7.50 12.39 -12.88
N ARG A 120 8.24 11.66 -13.72
CA ARG A 120 7.92 11.38 -15.12
C ARG A 120 7.25 10.01 -15.33
N MET A 121 6.98 9.27 -14.26
CA MET A 121 6.27 8.00 -14.36
C MET A 121 4.78 8.24 -14.63
N PRO A 122 4.16 7.39 -15.49
CA PRO A 122 2.76 7.53 -15.85
C PRO A 122 1.85 7.30 -14.64
N GLY A 123 0.65 7.88 -14.75
CA GLY A 123 -0.42 7.78 -13.78
C GLY A 123 -0.35 8.82 -12.66
N ARG A 124 -1.50 9.04 -12.03
CA ARG A 124 -1.61 9.78 -10.78
C ARG A 124 -1.04 8.94 -9.63
N LYS A 125 -0.10 9.51 -8.89
CA LYS A 125 0.73 8.84 -7.89
C LYS A 125 0.21 9.15 -6.48
N LEU A 126 -0.26 8.13 -5.77
CA LEU A 126 -0.67 8.24 -4.37
C LEU A 126 0.24 7.38 -3.49
N LEU A 127 0.72 7.92 -2.37
CA LEU A 127 1.57 7.20 -1.43
C LEU A 127 0.81 6.97 -0.12
N VAL A 128 0.66 5.71 0.27
CA VAL A 128 0.39 5.30 1.64
C VAL A 128 1.75 5.10 2.31
N ALA A 129 2.16 6.05 3.16
CA ALA A 129 3.53 6.15 3.63
C ALA A 129 3.95 4.96 4.52
N GLY A 130 5.11 4.39 4.20
CA GLY A 130 5.79 3.38 5.01
C GLY A 130 6.75 3.97 6.02
N ASN A 131 7.36 3.10 6.82
CA ASN A 131 8.26 3.53 7.91
C ASN A 131 9.52 4.23 7.39
N HIS A 132 9.97 3.95 6.16
CA HIS A 132 11.10 4.63 5.53
C HIS A 132 10.74 5.94 4.82
N ASP A 133 9.45 6.27 4.73
CA ASP A 133 8.98 7.48 4.06
C ASP A 133 8.91 8.71 4.98
N PHE A 134 9.30 8.54 6.25
CA PHE A 134 9.44 9.60 7.25
C PHE A 134 10.91 9.95 7.50
N LEU A 135 11.23 11.23 7.64
CA LEU A 135 12.53 11.62 8.23
C LEU A 135 12.49 11.55 9.76
N PRO A 136 13.66 11.34 10.40
CA PRO A 136 13.79 11.52 11.84
C PRO A 136 13.21 12.88 12.28
N GLY A 137 12.27 12.85 13.22
CA GLY A 137 11.64 14.05 13.80
C GLY A 137 10.56 14.73 12.95
N GLN A 138 10.20 14.22 11.77
CA GLN A 138 9.08 14.77 10.99
C GLN A 138 7.74 14.19 11.43
N GLU A 139 6.68 15.01 11.40
CA GLU A 139 5.30 14.59 11.70
C GLU A 139 4.48 14.24 10.44
N TRP A 140 4.95 14.58 9.24
CA TRP A 140 4.30 14.31 7.95
C TRP A 140 5.21 13.53 6.99
N PRO A 141 4.69 12.60 6.15
CA PRO A 141 5.53 11.82 5.25
C PRO A 141 6.07 12.65 4.08
N LYS A 142 7.18 12.19 3.50
CA LYS A 142 7.73 12.78 2.28
C LYS A 142 6.80 12.48 1.10
N THR A 143 6.74 13.42 0.16
CA THR A 143 5.94 13.24 -1.05
C THR A 143 6.67 12.47 -2.15
N TYR A 144 8.01 12.55 -2.23
CA TYR A 144 8.81 11.90 -3.30
C TYR A 144 8.33 12.17 -4.74
N GLY A 145 7.63 13.29 -4.97
CA GLY A 145 7.01 13.58 -6.27
C GLY A 145 5.70 12.83 -6.54
N PHE A 146 5.10 12.21 -5.52
CA PHE A 146 3.74 11.74 -5.52
C PHE A 146 2.77 12.92 -5.40
N ASP A 147 1.61 12.79 -6.05
CA ASP A 147 0.59 13.84 -6.12
C ASP A 147 -0.13 14.02 -4.78
N ALA A 148 -0.21 12.96 -3.96
CA ALA A 148 -0.67 13.03 -2.59
C ALA A 148 -0.09 11.91 -1.74
N THR A 149 0.02 12.16 -0.44
CA THR A 149 0.52 11.22 0.55
C THR A 149 -0.39 11.14 1.76
N ALA A 150 -0.62 9.94 2.25
CA ALA A 150 -1.39 9.69 3.46
C ALA A 150 -0.71 8.59 4.28
N PRO A 151 -0.92 8.53 5.61
CA PRO A 151 -0.43 7.41 6.41
C PRO A 151 -1.21 6.10 6.15
N THR A 152 -2.41 6.19 5.59
CA THR A 152 -3.29 5.05 5.27
C THR A 152 -4.41 5.50 4.32
N MET A 153 -5.01 4.57 3.59
CA MET A 153 -6.15 4.79 2.69
C MET A 153 -7.14 3.63 2.81
N VAL A 154 -8.40 3.82 2.40
CA VAL A 154 -9.38 2.72 2.29
C VAL A 154 -10.05 2.82 0.93
N CYS A 155 -10.11 1.69 0.24
CA CYS A 155 -10.95 1.53 -0.94
C CYS A 155 -12.29 0.93 -0.51
N ASN A 156 -13.37 1.70 -0.65
CA ASN A 156 -14.73 1.25 -0.32
C ASN A 156 -15.29 0.33 -1.43
N THR A 157 -14.75 -0.88 -1.49
CA THR A 157 -15.19 -1.95 -2.38
C THR A 157 -16.08 -2.94 -1.60
N GLY A 158 -16.56 -3.99 -2.26
CA GLY A 158 -17.24 -5.11 -1.57
C GLY A 158 -16.37 -6.35 -1.68
N PRO A 159 -15.51 -6.68 -0.69
CA PRO A 159 -15.34 -6.10 0.66
C PRO A 159 -14.51 -4.80 0.72
N PRO A 160 -14.56 -3.98 1.79
CA PRO A 160 -13.66 -2.84 1.97
C PRO A 160 -12.20 -3.26 2.09
N LEU A 161 -11.31 -2.44 1.54
CA LEU A 161 -9.86 -2.69 1.53
C LEU A 161 -9.11 -1.57 2.24
N PRO A 162 -8.78 -1.72 3.55
CA PRO A 162 -7.78 -0.89 4.20
C PRO A 162 -6.41 -1.11 3.54
N LEU A 163 -5.85 -0.03 3.01
CA LEU A 163 -4.54 0.05 2.41
C LEU A 163 -3.56 0.64 3.42
N THR A 164 -2.61 -0.16 3.88
CA THR A 164 -1.59 0.24 4.85
C THR A 164 -0.21 -0.17 4.33
N HIS A 165 0.86 0.44 4.83
CA HIS A 165 2.20 -0.10 4.55
C HIS A 165 2.45 -1.35 5.40
N GLU A 166 2.45 -1.19 6.72
CA GLU A 166 2.53 -2.32 7.64
C GLU A 166 1.19 -3.07 7.71
N PRO A 167 1.19 -4.40 7.83
CA PRO A 167 -0.02 -5.17 8.03
C PRO A 167 -0.73 -4.77 9.34
N LEU A 168 -2.05 -4.81 9.33
CA LEU A 168 -2.83 -4.68 10.55
C LEU A 168 -2.64 -5.90 11.44
N GLU A 169 -2.55 -5.69 12.76
CA GLU A 169 -2.44 -6.81 13.71
C GLU A 169 -3.71 -7.68 13.71
N THR A 170 -4.87 -7.06 13.53
CA THR A 170 -6.17 -7.72 13.40
C THR A 170 -6.91 -7.11 12.23
N VAL A 171 -7.53 -7.95 11.40
CA VAL A 171 -8.37 -7.51 10.29
C VAL A 171 -9.83 -7.78 10.64
N PRO A 172 -10.73 -6.77 10.55
CA PRO A 172 -12.15 -7.00 10.75
C PRO A 172 -12.68 -8.06 9.77
N ALA A 173 -13.55 -8.95 10.22
CA ALA A 173 -14.00 -10.11 9.43
C ALA A 173 -14.64 -9.77 8.06
N HIS A 174 -15.15 -8.55 7.87
CA HIS A 174 -15.75 -8.08 6.61
C HIS A 174 -14.79 -7.27 5.72
N CYS A 175 -13.54 -7.10 6.15
CA CYS A 175 -12.50 -6.35 5.44
C CYS A 175 -11.42 -7.30 4.92
N VAL A 176 -10.61 -6.78 4.00
CA VAL A 176 -9.34 -7.40 3.62
C VAL A 176 -8.27 -6.32 3.64
N ASN A 177 -7.26 -6.46 4.49
CA ASN A 177 -6.15 -5.53 4.55
C ASN A 177 -5.17 -5.80 3.40
N VAL A 178 -4.95 -4.80 2.56
CA VAL A 178 -3.91 -4.83 1.55
C VAL A 178 -2.71 -4.05 2.07
N HIS A 179 -1.55 -4.70 2.12
CA HIS A 179 -0.37 -4.17 2.79
C HIS A 179 0.93 -4.47 2.04
N GLY A 180 2.04 -3.92 2.52
CA GLY A 180 3.40 -4.20 2.07
C GLY A 180 4.27 -4.76 3.20
N HIS A 181 5.49 -4.23 3.33
CA HIS A 181 6.43 -4.36 4.46
C HIS A 181 7.03 -5.75 4.70
N ILE A 182 6.27 -6.83 4.46
CA ILE A 182 6.73 -8.20 4.71
C ILE A 182 7.47 -8.73 3.47
N HIS A 183 8.79 -8.72 3.53
CA HIS A 183 9.68 -9.20 2.47
C HIS A 183 10.04 -10.70 2.57
N GLY A 184 10.48 -11.25 1.44
CA GLY A 184 11.08 -12.58 1.35
C GLY A 184 10.09 -13.75 1.52
N PRO A 185 10.58 -14.98 1.72
CA PRO A 185 9.76 -16.21 1.77
C PRO A 185 8.98 -16.38 3.09
N ARG A 186 8.70 -15.29 3.81
CA ARG A 186 7.95 -15.34 5.07
C ARG A 186 6.56 -15.97 4.88
N PRO A 187 6.02 -16.68 5.87
CA PRO A 187 4.67 -17.21 5.78
C PRO A 187 3.67 -16.08 5.56
N GLU A 188 2.61 -16.36 4.80
CA GLU A 188 1.47 -15.45 4.71
C GLU A 188 0.87 -15.23 6.10
N LEU A 189 0.36 -14.02 6.33
CA LEU A 189 -0.35 -13.70 7.55
C LEU A 189 -1.70 -14.45 7.61
N SER A 190 -2.39 -14.29 8.73
CA SER A 190 -3.75 -14.84 8.92
C SER A 190 -4.70 -14.44 7.78
N PRO A 191 -5.76 -15.24 7.54
CA PRO A 191 -6.75 -14.93 6.51
C PRO A 191 -7.26 -13.49 6.60
N GLY A 192 -7.35 -12.81 5.45
CA GLY A 192 -7.76 -11.39 5.37
C GLY A 192 -6.62 -10.41 5.10
N HIS A 193 -5.39 -10.89 4.94
CA HIS A 193 -4.23 -10.08 4.52
C HIS A 193 -3.85 -10.37 3.08
N ILE A 194 -3.51 -9.31 2.34
CA ILE A 194 -2.93 -9.40 1.00
C ILE A 194 -1.68 -8.53 0.98
N ASN A 195 -0.54 -9.17 0.77
CA ASN A 195 0.73 -8.48 0.63
C ASN A 195 0.98 -8.13 -0.85
N VAL A 196 1.17 -6.84 -1.15
CA VAL A 196 1.46 -6.31 -2.48
C VAL A 196 2.88 -5.71 -2.59
N CYS A 197 3.79 -6.11 -1.69
CA CYS A 197 5.22 -5.83 -1.87
C CYS A 197 5.72 -6.42 -3.21
N VAL A 198 6.78 -5.83 -3.76
CA VAL A 198 7.28 -6.20 -5.10
C VAL A 198 7.58 -7.70 -5.21
N GLU A 199 8.04 -8.34 -4.14
CA GLU A 199 8.36 -9.77 -4.11
C GLU A 199 7.11 -10.67 -4.24
N ARG A 200 5.95 -10.18 -3.79
CA ARG A 200 4.66 -10.93 -3.80
C ARG A 200 3.83 -10.69 -5.06
N THR A 201 4.26 -9.76 -5.88
CA THR A 201 3.55 -9.30 -7.07
C THR A 201 4.33 -9.59 -8.34
N GLU A 202 5.31 -10.49 -8.26
CA GLU A 202 6.21 -10.83 -9.37
C GLU A 202 6.89 -9.58 -9.95
N TYR A 203 7.12 -8.57 -9.09
CA TYR A 203 7.69 -7.27 -9.42
C TYR A 203 6.85 -6.43 -10.39
N GLU A 204 5.53 -6.65 -10.43
CA GLU A 204 4.61 -5.87 -11.25
C GLU A 204 3.52 -5.20 -10.42
N PRO A 205 3.05 -3.99 -10.78
CA PRO A 205 1.85 -3.42 -10.19
C PRO A 205 0.62 -4.32 -10.40
N VAL A 206 -0.20 -4.46 -9.34
CA VAL A 206 -1.43 -5.26 -9.35
C VAL A 206 -2.63 -4.36 -9.61
N ARG A 207 -3.50 -4.72 -10.56
CA ARG A 207 -4.72 -3.97 -10.83
C ARG A 207 -5.74 -4.21 -9.70
N LEU A 208 -6.29 -3.15 -9.15
CA LEU A 208 -7.23 -3.20 -8.03
C LEU A 208 -8.50 -4.01 -8.40
N SER A 209 -8.99 -3.89 -9.63
CA SER A 209 -10.14 -4.68 -10.08
C SER A 209 -9.88 -6.19 -10.11
N ASP A 210 -8.68 -6.61 -10.51
CA ASP A 210 -8.28 -8.02 -10.51
C ASP A 210 -8.25 -8.58 -9.08
N LEU A 211 -7.76 -7.77 -8.13
CA LEU A 211 -7.76 -8.11 -6.72
C LEU A 211 -9.17 -8.31 -6.17
N ILE A 212 -10.07 -7.36 -6.44
CA ILE A 212 -11.48 -7.41 -6.03
C ILE A 212 -12.17 -8.66 -6.62
N ARG A 213 -11.92 -8.97 -7.89
CA ARG A 213 -12.49 -10.15 -8.56
C ARG A 213 -12.02 -11.46 -7.90
N LYS A 214 -10.72 -11.58 -7.61
CA LYS A 214 -10.17 -12.73 -6.87
C LYS A 214 -10.85 -12.91 -5.50
N LEU A 215 -10.97 -11.83 -4.73
CA LEU A 215 -11.61 -11.85 -3.41
C LEU A 215 -13.06 -12.35 -3.46
N ARG A 216 -13.84 -11.88 -4.44
CA ARG A 216 -15.24 -12.31 -4.61
C ARG A 216 -15.34 -13.79 -5.00
N SER A 217 -14.43 -14.28 -5.84
CA SER A 217 -14.42 -15.69 -6.26
C SER A 217 -14.02 -16.66 -5.14
N GLY A 218 -13.22 -16.20 -4.16
CA GLY A 218 -12.79 -16.99 -3.01
C GLY A 218 -13.82 -17.12 -1.89
N GLN A 219 -14.83 -16.25 -1.83
CA GLN A 219 -15.89 -16.27 -0.82
C GLN A 219 -17.04 -17.25 -1.14
N GLY A 220 -16.97 -17.99 -2.24
CA GLY A 220 -17.99 -18.94 -2.71
C GLY A 220 -17.64 -20.42 -2.56
N ARG A 221 -16.63 -20.77 -1.73
CA ARG A 221 -16.25 -22.16 -1.44
C ARG A 221 -16.41 -22.48 0.04
#